data_AF-A0A840YDY4-F1
#
_entry.id   AF-A0A840YDY4-F1
#
_cell.length_a   1.000
_cell.length_b   1.000
_cell.length_c   1.000
_cell.angle_alpha   90.00
_cell.angle_beta   90.00
_cell.angle_gamma   90.00
#
_symmetry.space_group_name_H-M   'P 1'
#
loop_
_entity.id
_entity.type
_entity.pdbx_description
1 polymer ?
#
loop_
_entity_poly.entity_id
_entity_poly.type
_entity_poly.pdbx_seq_one_letter_code
_entity_poly.pdbx_strand_id
1 'polypeptide(L)'
;MASKPAQAAQRRAPSPPRVAFNRLGAVMQRGASPDRMAREVDAVVAQLREAGDAEEVQAWLEELRDGFAESAEAAAEAVDEVDSQEKAARRHAENAAQAMAATRDAFARHLAEPAAA
;
A
#
# COMPACT_ATOMS: atom_id res chain seq x y z
N MET A 1 41.85 13.82 24.68
CA MET A 1 40.50 13.21 24.59
C MET A 1 39.55 14.28 24.07
N ALA A 2 39.20 14.24 22.78
CA ALA A 2 38.26 15.19 22.19
C ALA A 2 36.94 14.45 21.93
N SER A 3 35.91 14.85 22.68
CA SER A 3 34.55 14.32 22.55
C SER A 3 33.95 14.77 21.22
N LYS A 4 33.52 13.80 20.39
CA LYS A 4 32.78 14.04 19.15
C LYS A 4 31.30 14.24 19.52
N PRO A 5 30.65 15.36 19.16
CA PRO A 5 29.23 15.51 19.42
C PRO A 5 28.43 14.56 18.51
N ALA A 6 27.66 13.66 19.12
CA ALA A 6 26.67 12.87 18.41
C ALA A 6 25.58 13.81 17.90
N GLN A 7 25.62 14.09 16.60
CA GLN A 7 24.59 14.84 15.90
C GLN A 7 23.30 14.01 15.95
N ALA A 8 22.35 14.43 16.77
CA ALA A 8 21.03 13.84 16.82
C ALA A 8 20.36 14.05 15.45
N ALA A 9 20.33 12.99 14.64
CA ALA A 9 19.56 12.97 13.40
C ALA A 9 18.08 13.18 13.75
N GLN A 10 17.58 14.39 13.55
CA GLN A 10 16.15 14.68 13.59
C GLN A 10 15.48 13.74 12.59
N ARG A 11 14.69 12.78 13.10
CA ARG A 11 13.89 11.88 12.27
C ARG A 11 12.90 12.74 11.50
N ARG A 12 13.18 12.98 10.20
CA ARG A 12 12.22 13.62 9.30
C ARG A 12 10.92 12.83 9.35
N ALA A 13 9.80 13.55 9.41
CA ALA A 13 8.49 12.91 9.33
C ALA A 13 8.40 12.09 8.02
N PRO A 14 7.78 10.89 8.06
CA PRO A 14 7.62 10.07 6.85
C PRO A 14 6.80 10.82 5.80
N SER A 15 7.13 10.62 4.52
CA SER A 15 6.37 11.20 3.40
C SER A 15 4.93 10.67 3.38
N PRO A 16 3.96 11.43 2.83
CA PRO A 16 2.56 11.00 2.74
C PRO A 16 2.36 9.61 2.09
N PRO A 17 3.03 9.27 0.95
CA PRO A 17 2.97 7.92 0.38
C PRO A 17 3.45 6.84 1.35
N ARG A 18 4.52 7.10 2.09
CA ARG A 18 5.06 6.14 3.05
C ARG A 18 4.11 5.91 4.23
N VAL A 19 3.40 6.95 4.68
CA VAL A 19 2.36 6.81 5.72
C VAL A 19 1.20 5.98 5.19
N ALA A 20 0.73 6.27 3.98
CA ALA A 20 -0.33 5.52 3.31
C ALA A 20 0.02 4.03 3.15
N PHE A 21 1.22 3.74 2.63
CA PHE A 21 1.72 2.38 2.45
C PHE A 21 1.75 1.59 3.77
N ASN A 22 2.31 2.20 4.83
CA ASN A 22 2.37 1.56 6.16
C ASN A 22 0.98 1.27 6.74
N ARG A 23 0.02 2.20 6.55
CA ARG A 23 -1.36 2.01 7.00
C ARG A 23 -2.01 0.82 6.28
N LEU A 24 -1.91 0.77 4.96
CA LEU A 24 -2.50 -0.31 4.16
C LEU A 24 -1.85 -1.67 4.48
N GLY A 25 -0.52 -1.70 4.62
CA GLY A 25 0.21 -2.90 5.05
C GLY A 25 -0.26 -3.41 6.42
N ALA A 26 -0.47 -2.52 7.40
CA ALA A 26 -0.98 -2.91 8.72
C ALA A 26 -2.42 -3.46 8.69
N VAL A 27 -3.28 -2.95 7.81
CA VAL A 27 -4.63 -3.49 7.62
C VAL A 27 -4.57 -4.87 6.98
N MET A 28 -3.71 -5.04 5.97
CA MET A 28 -3.53 -6.30 5.26
C MET A 28 -2.96 -7.41 6.15
N GLN A 29 -1.98 -7.10 7.01
CA GLN A 29 -1.43 -8.03 7.99
C GLN A 29 -2.47 -8.57 8.99
N ARG A 30 -3.59 -7.87 9.16
CA ARG A 30 -4.72 -8.32 9.99
C ARG A 30 -5.70 -9.24 9.23
N GLY A 31 -5.37 -9.63 8.00
CA GLY A 31 -6.19 -10.49 7.16
C GLY A 31 -7.43 -9.79 6.60
N ALA A 32 -7.32 -8.49 6.29
CA ALA A 32 -8.43 -7.75 5.69
C ALA A 32 -8.86 -8.37 4.35
N SER A 33 -10.16 -8.33 4.08
CA SER A 33 -10.72 -8.77 2.81
C SER A 33 -10.40 -7.79 1.67
N PRO A 34 -10.47 -8.22 0.40
CA PRO A 34 -10.33 -7.34 -0.76
C PRO A 34 -11.23 -6.10 -0.72
N ASP A 35 -12.51 -6.27 -0.38
CA ASP A 35 -13.46 -5.15 -0.23
C ASP A 35 -13.05 -4.16 0.87
N ARG A 36 -12.52 -4.69 1.99
CA ARG A 36 -12.05 -3.86 3.09
C ARG A 36 -10.83 -3.05 2.66
N MET A 37 -9.92 -3.64 1.90
CA MET A 37 -8.74 -2.96 1.37
C MET A 37 -9.14 -1.84 0.39
N ALA A 38 -10.06 -2.10 -0.53
CA ALA A 38 -10.54 -1.07 -1.47
C ALA A 38 -11.09 0.16 -0.73
N ARG A 39 -11.90 -0.04 0.31
CA ARG A 39 -12.42 1.07 1.14
C ARG A 39 -11.34 1.82 1.90
N GLU A 40 -10.29 1.13 2.35
CA GLU A 40 -9.15 1.80 2.99
C GLU A 40 -8.32 2.59 1.99
N VAL A 41 -8.21 2.15 0.74
CA VAL A 41 -7.63 2.94 -0.35
C VAL A 41 -8.43 4.22 -0.56
N ASP A 42 -9.77 4.16 -0.63
CA ASP A 42 -10.60 5.36 -0.76
C ASP A 42 -10.32 6.38 0.36
N ALA A 43 -10.21 5.90 1.60
CA ALA A 43 -9.89 6.75 2.75
C ALA A 43 -8.47 7.32 2.70
N VAL A 44 -7.50 6.55 2.21
CA VAL A 44 -6.12 7.01 2.01
C VAL A 44 -6.04 8.06 0.89
N VAL A 45 -6.71 7.83 -0.23
CA VAL A 45 -6.74 8.76 -1.37
C VAL A 45 -7.35 10.10 -0.95
N ALA A 46 -8.44 10.08 -0.18
CA ALA A 46 -9.04 11.29 0.38
C ALA A 46 -8.03 12.07 1.24
N GLN A 47 -7.29 11.38 2.11
CA GLN A 47 -6.27 12.01 2.96
C GLN A 47 -5.09 12.58 2.15
N LEU A 48 -4.67 11.90 1.09
CA LEU A 48 -3.61 12.41 0.21
C LEU A 48 -4.07 13.66 -0.53
N ARG A 49 -5.32 13.68 -1.03
CA ARG A 49 -5.93 14.85 -1.68
C ARG A 49 -6.05 16.06 -0.76
N GLU A 50 -6.18 15.85 0.56
CA GLU A 50 -6.16 16.94 1.55
C GLU A 50 -4.73 17.44 1.87
N ALA A 51 -3.71 16.63 1.57
CA ALA A 51 -2.33 16.87 2.01
C ALA A 51 -1.41 17.47 0.93
N GLY A 52 -1.80 17.44 -0.35
CA GLY A 52 -1.00 17.92 -1.47
C GLY A 52 -1.86 18.49 -2.60
N ASP A 53 -1.20 19.10 -3.58
CA ASP A 53 -1.88 19.57 -4.79
C ASP A 53 -2.17 18.43 -5.78
N ALA A 54 -2.82 18.74 -6.89
CA ALA A 54 -3.24 17.73 -7.88
C ALA A 54 -2.06 16.97 -8.51
N GLU A 55 -0.94 17.63 -8.76
CA GLU A 55 0.25 17.02 -9.39
C GLU A 55 0.98 16.13 -8.38
N GLU A 56 1.16 16.62 -7.15
CA GLU A 56 1.74 15.84 -6.06
C GLU A 56 0.91 14.59 -5.75
N VAL A 57 -0.41 14.75 -5.64
CA VAL A 57 -1.33 13.64 -5.37
C VAL A 57 -1.28 12.63 -6.51
N GLN A 58 -1.29 13.07 -7.77
CA GLN A 58 -1.18 12.16 -8.90
C GLN A 58 0.13 11.34 -8.82
N ALA A 59 1.26 11.99 -8.58
CA ALA A 59 2.55 11.31 -8.44
C ALA A 59 2.55 10.31 -7.26
N TRP A 60 1.95 10.67 -6.13
CA TRP A 60 1.84 9.77 -4.97
C TRP A 60 0.94 8.56 -5.24
N LEU A 61 -0.17 8.75 -5.96
CA LEU A 61 -1.07 7.67 -6.33
C LEU A 61 -0.43 6.72 -7.34
N GLU A 62 0.36 7.23 -8.27
CA GLU A 62 1.17 6.42 -9.20
C GLU A 62 2.23 5.60 -8.45
N GLU A 63 2.99 6.24 -7.55
CA GLU A 63 3.99 5.56 -6.70
C GLU A 63 3.35 4.42 -5.89
N LEU A 64 2.20 4.68 -5.26
CA LEU A 64 1.49 3.68 -4.47
C LEU A 64 0.92 2.55 -5.34
N ARG A 65 0.31 2.87 -6.48
CA ARG A 65 -0.19 1.86 -7.43
C ARG A 65 0.94 0.92 -7.84
N ASP A 66 2.10 1.47 -8.22
CA ASP A 66 3.23 0.67 -8.73
C ASP A 66 3.84 -0.21 -7.64
N GLY A 67 4.03 0.33 -6.43
CA GLY A 67 4.50 -0.46 -5.30
C GLY A 67 3.55 -1.61 -4.92
N PHE A 68 2.23 -1.39 -4.98
CA PHE A 68 1.25 -2.45 -4.77
C PHE A 68 1.11 -3.39 -5.97
N ALA A 69 1.41 -2.95 -7.20
CA ALA A 69 1.39 -3.82 -8.37
C ALA A 69 2.51 -4.87 -8.30
N GLU A 70 3.73 -4.44 -7.99
CA GLU A 70 4.87 -5.34 -7.78
C GLU A 70 4.60 -6.31 -6.61
N SER A 71 4.06 -5.79 -5.51
CA SER A 71 3.71 -6.62 -4.34
C SER A 71 2.60 -7.63 -4.64
N ALA A 72 1.60 -7.25 -5.44
CA ALA A 72 0.49 -8.13 -5.80
C ALA A 72 0.94 -9.27 -6.73
N GLU A 73 1.84 -8.98 -7.67
CA GLU A 73 2.45 -10.01 -8.53
C GLU A 73 3.28 -10.99 -7.70
N ALA A 74 4.16 -10.50 -6.85
CA ALA A 74 4.96 -11.33 -5.95
C ALA A 74 4.08 -12.19 -5.00
N ALA A 75 2.99 -11.62 -4.49
CA ALA A 75 2.06 -12.37 -3.65
C ALA A 75 1.29 -13.45 -4.42
N ALA A 76 0.98 -13.21 -5.70
CA ALA A 76 0.35 -14.22 -6.54
C ALA A 76 1.31 -15.38 -6.84
N GLU A 77 2.58 -15.11 -7.14
CA GLU A 77 3.60 -16.14 -7.32
C GLU A 77 3.83 -16.95 -6.03
N ALA A 78 3.87 -16.27 -4.87
CA ALA A 78 4.04 -16.94 -3.59
C ALA A 78 2.91 -17.92 -3.24
N VAL A 79 1.70 -17.75 -3.81
CA VAL A 79 0.61 -18.73 -3.62
C VAL A 79 0.97 -20.09 -4.23
N ASP A 80 1.64 -20.09 -5.38
CA ASP A 80 2.01 -21.31 -6.10
C ASP A 80 3.16 -22.07 -5.41
N GLU A 81 3.93 -21.38 -4.56
CA GLU A 81 4.97 -21.98 -3.72
C GLU A 81 4.41 -22.68 -2.47
N VAL A 82 3.15 -22.40 -2.08
CA VAL A 82 2.53 -23.03 -0.91
C VAL A 82 2.13 -24.46 -1.22
N ASP A 83 2.51 -25.40 -0.34
CA ASP A 83 2.17 -26.81 -0.48
C ASP A 83 0.64 -27.00 -0.61
N SER A 84 0.25 -27.72 -1.66
CA SER A 84 -1.14 -28.09 -1.95
C SER A 84 -1.89 -28.77 -0.80
N GLN A 85 -1.18 -29.43 0.12
CA GLN A 85 -1.76 -30.10 1.28
C GLN A 85 -2.05 -29.12 2.44
N GLU A 86 -1.40 -27.96 2.46
CA GLU A 86 -1.59 -26.91 3.47
C GLU A 86 -2.75 -25.97 3.10
N LYS A 87 -3.97 -26.52 3.05
CA LYS A 87 -5.18 -25.79 2.62
C LYS A 87 -5.41 -24.47 3.34
N ALA A 88 -5.08 -24.39 4.63
CA ALA A 88 -5.25 -23.16 5.41
C ALA A 88 -4.21 -22.09 5.03
N ALA A 89 -2.94 -22.48 4.86
CA ALA A 89 -1.88 -21.58 4.43
C ALA A 89 -2.14 -21.07 3.01
N ARG A 90 -2.54 -21.96 2.10
CA ARG A 90 -2.88 -21.60 0.72
C ARG A 90 -4.03 -20.59 0.66
N ARG A 91 -5.12 -20.83 1.40
CA ARG A 91 -6.24 -19.88 1.49
C ARG A 91 -5.82 -18.52 2.05
N HIS A 92 -4.91 -18.50 3.02
CA HIS A 92 -4.39 -17.26 3.57
C HIS A 92 -3.57 -16.48 2.54
N ALA A 93 -2.68 -17.17 1.81
CA ALA A 93 -1.90 -16.58 0.73
C ALA A 93 -2.79 -16.08 -0.43
N GLU A 94 -3.79 -16.86 -0.86
CA GLU A 94 -4.75 -16.48 -1.89
C GLU A 94 -5.52 -15.21 -1.48
N ASN A 95 -5.98 -15.14 -0.23
CA ASN A 95 -6.65 -13.95 0.28
C ASN A 95 -5.72 -12.73 0.33
N ALA A 96 -4.47 -12.92 0.73
CA ALA A 96 -3.47 -11.84 0.74
C ALA A 96 -3.19 -11.32 -0.69
N ALA A 97 -3.00 -12.21 -1.66
CA ALA A 97 -2.81 -11.84 -3.06
C ALA A 97 -4.01 -11.09 -3.63
N GLN A 98 -5.23 -11.56 -3.35
CA GLN A 98 -6.47 -10.87 -3.75
C GLN A 98 -6.61 -9.50 -3.08
N ALA A 99 -6.24 -9.37 -1.80
CA ALA A 99 -6.28 -8.11 -1.08
C ALA A 99 -5.27 -7.10 -1.65
N MET A 100 -4.05 -7.55 -2.04
CA MET A 100 -3.06 -6.72 -2.73
C MET A 100 -3.54 -6.29 -4.11
N ALA A 101 -4.09 -7.21 -4.91
CA ALA A 101 -4.65 -6.90 -6.22
C ALA A 101 -5.79 -5.87 -6.12
N ALA A 102 -6.71 -6.04 -5.17
CA ALA A 102 -7.78 -5.08 -4.93
C ALA A 102 -7.27 -3.69 -4.50
N THR A 103 -6.16 -3.64 -3.76
CA THR A 103 -5.50 -2.39 -3.38
C THR A 103 -4.94 -1.68 -4.61
N ARG A 104 -4.18 -2.38 -5.46
CA ARG A 104 -3.66 -1.88 -6.74
C ARG A 104 -4.79 -1.36 -7.63
N ASP A 105 -5.84 -2.16 -7.81
CA ASP A 105 -6.95 -1.83 -8.69
C ASP A 105 -7.74 -0.62 -8.19
N ALA A 106 -7.86 -0.45 -6.87
CA ALA A 106 -8.49 0.73 -6.28
C ALA A 106 -7.69 2.00 -6.59
N PHE A 107 -6.35 1.97 -6.43
CA PHE A 107 -5.51 3.10 -6.84
C PHE A 107 -5.62 3.40 -8.34
N ALA A 108 -5.63 2.37 -9.18
CA ALA A 108 -5.78 2.53 -10.63
C ALA A 108 -7.11 3.19 -11.01
N ARG A 109 -8.21 2.88 -10.32
CA ARG A 109 -9.51 3.58 -10.51
C ARG A 109 -9.42 5.06 -10.20
N HIS A 110 -8.79 5.44 -9.08
CA HIS A 110 -8.63 6.85 -8.69
C HIS A 110 -7.69 7.64 -9.61
N LEU A 111 -6.80 6.96 -10.34
CA LEU A 111 -5.96 7.55 -11.38
C LEU A 111 -6.69 7.69 -12.73
N ALA A 112 -7.65 6.81 -13.01
CA ALA A 112 -8.44 6.84 -14.23
C ALA A 112 -9.63 7.82 -14.18
N GLU A 113 -10.12 8.14 -12.99
CA GLU A 113 -11.14 9.17 -12.80
C GLU A 113 -10.50 10.56 -12.94
N PRO A 114 -10.83 11.35 -13.98
CA PRO A 114 -10.36 12.73 -14.04
C PRO A 114 -10.91 13.47 -12.83
N ALA A 115 -10.04 14.17 -12.10
CA ALA A 115 -10.44 15.04 -11.00
C ALA A 115 -11.58 15.93 -11.51
N ALA A 116 -12.80 15.68 -11.04
CA ALA A 116 -13.95 16.47 -11.42
C ALA A 116 -13.67 17.91 -10.97
N ALA A 117 -13.43 18.77 -11.96
CA ALA A 117 -13.19 20.20 -11.81
C ALA A 117 -14.40 20.93 -11.23
#